data_AF-X1W322-F1
#
_entry.id   AF-X1W322-F1
#
_cell.length_a   1.000
_cell.length_b   1.000
_cell.length_c   1.000
_cell.angle_alpha   90.00
_cell.angle_beta   90.00
_cell.angle_gamma   90.00
#
_symmetry.space_group_name_H-M   'P 1'
#
loop_
_entity.id
_entity.type
_entity.pdbx_description
1 polymer ?
#
loop_
_entity_poly.entity_id
_entity_poly.type
_entity_poly.pdbx_seq_one_letter_code
_entity_poly.pdbx_strand_id
1 'polypeptide(L)'
;SIFRKDSLIGREERDVDEKDRISVNACGYQLPSKYRKKTVEVYVTKHKVFVFDIYTGEEIVEYDLSLLPGKVISNRGHRREKEKTLQELKDHVVDMFLSENWKRFIAMNFQAFPRYIRDQCVEAKRYFGIKDIDIFILERALEYCLENNTPSFANLNDTYAYFKLEHEREDLEIPTLSLDYKGGHKPLSVTTRDLSVYKEIISSQRNQ
;
A
#
# COMPACT_ATOMS: atom_id res chain seq x y z
N SER A 1 48.35 14.24 -9.31
CA SER A 1 49.07 12.97 -9.50
C SER A 1 48.07 11.83 -9.34
N ILE A 2 47.91 11.01 -10.37
CA ILE A 2 47.05 9.81 -10.38
C ILE A 2 47.58 8.69 -9.45
N PHE A 3 48.82 8.82 -8.96
CA PHE A 3 49.49 7.86 -8.07
C PHE A 3 49.21 8.08 -6.57
N ARG A 4 48.19 8.87 -6.20
CA ARG A 4 47.81 9.11 -4.78
C ARG A 4 46.50 8.43 -4.37
N LYS A 5 45.88 7.59 -5.20
CA LYS A 5 44.62 6.89 -4.85
C LYS A 5 44.74 6.04 -3.57
N ASP A 6 45.95 5.56 -3.27
CA ASP A 6 46.24 4.71 -2.10
C ASP A 6 46.73 5.48 -0.86
N SER A 7 46.90 6.81 -0.96
CA SER A 7 47.26 7.62 0.21
C SER A 7 45.98 8.02 0.97
N LEU A 8 45.88 7.59 2.23
CA LEU A 8 44.84 7.97 3.22
C LEU A 8 44.74 9.49 3.48
N ILE A 9 45.54 10.31 2.80
CA ILE A 9 45.65 11.75 2.99
C ILE A 9 44.58 12.43 2.13
N GLY A 10 43.48 12.82 2.77
CA GLY A 10 42.38 13.58 2.13
C GLY A 10 41.10 12.78 1.89
N ARG A 11 40.95 11.60 2.52
CA ARG A 11 39.66 10.91 2.58
C ARG A 11 38.85 11.48 3.74
N GLU A 12 37.63 11.91 3.45
CA GLU A 12 36.67 12.38 4.46
C GLU A 12 35.60 11.32 4.64
N GLU A 13 35.31 10.95 5.88
CA GLU A 13 34.16 10.12 6.21
C GLU A 13 32.88 10.96 6.07
N ARG A 14 31.88 10.40 5.39
CA ARG A 14 30.57 11.02 5.20
C ARG A 14 29.48 10.00 5.40
N ASP A 15 28.41 10.41 6.06
CA ASP A 15 27.21 9.60 6.19
C ASP A 15 26.34 9.70 4.95
N VAL A 16 25.83 8.54 4.52
CA VAL A 16 24.89 8.43 3.41
C VAL A 16 23.47 8.71 3.91
N ASP A 17 22.82 9.69 3.28
CA ASP A 17 21.44 10.09 3.53
C ASP A 17 20.43 8.94 3.28
N GLU A 18 19.20 9.08 3.77
CA GLU A 18 18.12 8.10 3.59
C GLU A 18 17.78 7.84 2.12
N LYS A 19 18.13 8.78 1.24
CA LYS A 19 17.93 8.71 -0.21
C LYS A 19 19.11 8.10 -0.98
N ASP A 20 20.03 7.41 -0.29
CA ASP A 20 21.24 6.81 -0.88
C ASP A 20 22.20 7.87 -1.44
N ARG A 21 22.38 9.01 -0.76
CA ARG A 21 23.15 10.15 -1.30
C ARG A 21 24.17 10.68 -0.29
N ILE A 22 25.31 11.13 -0.80
CA ILE A 22 26.28 11.93 -0.03
C ILE A 22 26.29 13.37 -0.52
N SER A 23 26.53 14.31 0.39
CA SER A 23 26.70 15.72 0.06
C SER A 23 28.18 16.07 -0.02
N VAL A 24 28.63 16.49 -1.20
CA VAL A 24 30.01 16.93 -1.45
C VAL A 24 29.96 18.22 -2.26
N ASN A 25 30.59 19.29 -1.76
CA ASN A 25 30.58 20.62 -2.40
C ASN A 25 29.17 21.11 -2.80
N ALA A 26 28.21 20.98 -1.88
CA ALA A 26 26.80 21.32 -2.09
C ALA A 26 26.12 20.57 -3.27
N CYS A 27 26.70 19.47 -3.74
CA CYS A 27 26.13 18.57 -4.73
C CYS A 27 25.81 17.22 -4.09
N GLY A 28 24.69 16.62 -4.52
CA GLY A 28 24.28 15.30 -4.04
C GLY A 28 24.74 14.20 -4.99
N TYR A 29 25.57 13.26 -4.53
CA TYR A 29 26.03 12.13 -5.33
C TYR A 29 25.32 10.87 -4.89
N GLN A 30 24.71 10.15 -5.84
CA GLN A 30 23.94 8.94 -5.54
C GLN A 30 24.84 7.70 -5.43
N LEU A 31 24.64 6.90 -4.39
CA LEU A 31 25.28 5.61 -4.16
C LEU A 31 24.32 4.44 -4.44
N PRO A 32 24.85 3.20 -4.53
CA PRO A 32 24.03 2.00 -4.47
C PRO A 32 23.22 1.93 -3.17
N SER A 33 22.01 1.38 -3.24
CA SER A 33 21.08 1.30 -2.10
C SER A 33 21.63 0.48 -0.91
N LYS A 34 22.67 -0.34 -1.15
CA LYS A 34 23.36 -1.17 -0.14
C LYS A 34 24.11 -0.34 0.92
N TYR A 35 24.41 0.92 0.62
CA TYR A 35 25.14 1.85 1.48
C TYR A 35 24.23 2.89 2.16
N ARG A 36 22.90 2.75 2.07
CA ARG A 36 21.95 3.62 2.79
C ARG A 36 22.21 3.59 4.30
N LYS A 37 22.23 4.76 4.95
CA LYS A 37 22.45 4.90 6.41
C LYS A 37 23.77 4.27 6.89
N LYS A 38 24.76 4.19 6.00
CA LYS A 38 26.13 3.78 6.34
C LYS A 38 27.08 4.94 6.14
N THR A 39 28.20 4.89 6.83
CA THR A 39 29.32 5.82 6.62
C THR A 39 30.17 5.29 5.47
N VAL A 40 30.67 6.18 4.62
CA VAL A 40 31.55 5.86 3.49
C VAL A 40 32.72 6.84 3.46
N GLU A 41 33.85 6.41 2.90
CA GLU A 41 34.99 7.30 2.68
C GLU A 41 34.85 8.02 1.35
N VAL A 42 35.04 9.33 1.35
CA VAL A 42 34.96 10.16 0.16
C VAL A 42 36.31 10.78 -0.11
N TYR A 43 36.81 10.59 -1.32
CA TYR A 43 38.04 11.23 -1.79
C TYR A 43 37.71 12.21 -2.91
N VAL A 44 37.95 13.49 -2.66
CA VAL A 44 37.65 14.57 -3.60
C VAL A 44 38.93 15.03 -4.29
N THR A 45 38.91 15.04 -5.62
CA THR A 45 39.97 15.63 -6.44
C THR A 45 39.47 16.88 -7.15
N LYS A 46 40.34 17.59 -7.89
CA LYS A 46 39.96 18.81 -8.62
C LYS A 46 38.81 18.62 -9.63
N HIS A 47 38.64 17.40 -10.15
CA HIS A 47 37.68 17.12 -11.22
C HIS A 47 36.76 15.94 -10.95
N LYS A 48 37.04 15.12 -9.93
CA LYS A 48 36.34 13.87 -9.67
C LYS A 48 36.14 13.62 -8.18
N VAL A 49 35.05 12.94 -7.87
CA VAL A 49 34.72 12.43 -6.54
C VAL A 49 34.74 10.91 -6.60
N PHE A 50 35.53 10.30 -5.73
CA PHE A 50 35.60 8.86 -5.54
C PHE A 50 35.01 8.51 -4.19
N VAL A 51 34.23 7.44 -4.13
CA VAL A 51 33.63 6.95 -2.89
C VAL A 51 34.09 5.52 -2.65
N PHE A 52 34.57 5.24 -1.45
CA PHE A 52 35.11 3.96 -1.02
C PHE A 52 34.32 3.40 0.17
N ASP A 53 34.28 2.08 0.28
CA ASP A 53 33.79 1.38 1.47
C ASP A 53 34.86 1.44 2.57
N ILE A 54 34.45 1.79 3.79
CA ILE A 54 35.34 1.87 4.97
C ILE A 54 35.95 0.50 5.30
N TYR A 55 35.17 -0.58 5.14
CA TYR A 55 35.59 -1.91 5.59
C TYR A 55 36.44 -2.65 4.57
N THR A 56 36.09 -2.54 3.29
CA THR A 56 36.80 -3.26 2.22
C THR A 56 37.85 -2.39 1.53
N GLY A 57 37.76 -1.06 1.65
CA GLY A 57 38.60 -0.13 0.90
C GLY A 57 38.30 -0.12 -0.61
N GLU A 58 37.26 -0.82 -1.06
CA GLU A 58 36.91 -0.94 -2.47
C GLU A 58 36.22 0.33 -2.98
N GLU A 59 36.51 0.69 -4.23
CA GLU A 59 35.87 1.82 -4.91
C GLU A 59 34.41 1.48 -5.23
N ILE A 60 33.48 2.21 -4.59
CA ILE A 60 32.04 2.02 -4.76
C ILE A 60 31.56 2.73 -6.03
N VAL A 61 31.89 4.03 -6.16
CA VAL A 61 31.48 4.86 -7.30
C VAL A 61 32.49 5.96 -7.60
N GLU A 62 32.66 6.24 -8.90
CA GLU A 62 33.37 7.39 -9.43
C GLU A 62 32.38 8.35 -10.11
N TYR A 63 32.47 9.64 -9.78
CA TYR A 63 31.69 10.71 -10.41
C TYR A 63 32.57 11.89 -10.81
N ASP A 64 32.19 12.58 -11.87
CA ASP A 64 32.76 13.89 -12.21
C ASP A 64 32.22 14.96 -11.26
N LEU A 65 33.11 15.83 -10.77
CA LEU A 65 32.79 16.89 -9.83
C LEU A 65 31.97 17.97 -10.52
N SER A 66 30.76 18.24 -10.03
CA SER A 66 29.95 19.33 -10.59
C SER A 66 30.47 20.69 -10.13
N LEU A 67 30.62 21.61 -11.08
CA LEU A 67 30.93 23.02 -10.81
C LEU A 67 29.70 23.82 -10.38
N LEU A 68 28.49 23.27 -10.57
CA LEU A 68 27.23 23.93 -10.25
C LEU A 68 26.66 23.39 -8.92
N PRO A 69 26.56 24.22 -7.87
CA PRO A 69 26.01 23.79 -6.58
C PRO A 69 24.52 23.43 -6.72
N GLY A 70 24.05 22.47 -5.91
CA GLY A 70 22.66 22.04 -5.85
C GLY A 70 22.26 20.94 -6.85
N LYS A 71 23.18 20.47 -7.70
CA LYS A 71 22.89 19.39 -8.65
C LYS A 71 22.96 18.02 -7.97
N VAL A 72 22.02 17.15 -8.31
CA VAL A 72 22.07 15.72 -7.95
C VAL A 72 22.65 14.94 -9.11
N ILE A 73 23.80 14.29 -8.89
CA ILE A 73 24.47 13.45 -9.86
C ILE A 73 24.08 12.00 -9.57
N SER A 74 23.35 11.40 -10.51
CA SER A 74 22.85 10.03 -10.42
C SER A 74 23.36 9.19 -11.58
N ASN A 75 23.96 8.03 -11.28
CA ASN A 75 24.26 7.02 -12.29
C ASN A 75 22.99 6.22 -12.65
N ARG A 76 22.77 5.99 -13.95
CA ARG A 76 21.65 5.15 -14.46
C ARG A 76 21.73 3.71 -13.95
N GLY A 77 22.91 3.19 -13.62
CA GLY A 77 23.10 1.83 -13.08
C GLY A 77 22.34 1.58 -11.77
N HIS A 78 22.44 2.50 -10.80
CA HIS A 78 21.73 2.39 -9.53
C HIS A 78 20.21 2.58 -9.67
N ARG A 79 19.76 3.25 -10.73
CA ARG A 79 18.33 3.31 -11.07
C ARG A 79 17.82 1.96 -11.57
N ARG A 80 18.60 1.24 -12.37
CA ARG A 80 18.27 -0.12 -12.84
C ARG A 80 18.15 -1.14 -11.71
N GLU A 81 18.96 -1.03 -10.65
CA GLU A 81 18.79 -1.88 -9.46
C GLU A 81 17.39 -1.73 -8.84
N LYS A 82 16.89 -0.49 -8.74
CA LYS A 82 15.51 -0.22 -8.25
C LYS A 82 14.42 -0.72 -9.20
N GLU A 83 14.70 -0.82 -10.50
CA GLU A 83 13.82 -1.42 -11.51
C GLU A 83 13.82 -2.95 -11.38
N LYS A 84 14.98 -3.59 -11.14
CA LYS A 84 15.06 -5.02 -10.85
C LYS A 84 14.24 -5.38 -9.61
N THR A 85 14.38 -4.62 -8.52
CA THR A 85 13.55 -4.79 -7.31
C THR A 85 12.05 -4.61 -7.59
N LEU A 86 11.68 -3.74 -8.54
CA LEU A 86 10.27 -3.60 -8.92
C LEU A 86 9.78 -4.79 -9.74
N GLN A 87 10.60 -5.33 -10.64
CA GLN A 87 10.24 -6.51 -11.42
C GLN A 87 10.07 -7.73 -10.51
N GLU A 88 11.00 -7.96 -9.59
CA GLU A 88 10.90 -8.99 -8.55
C GLU A 88 9.61 -8.83 -7.71
N LEU A 89 9.23 -7.59 -7.42
CA LEU A 89 8.01 -7.30 -6.67
C LEU A 89 6.75 -7.64 -7.48
N LYS A 90 6.74 -7.35 -8.79
CA LYS A 90 5.64 -7.71 -9.70
C LYS A 90 5.52 -9.21 -9.84
N ASP A 91 6.63 -9.88 -10.12
CA ASP A 91 6.68 -11.33 -10.34
C ASP A 91 6.16 -12.05 -9.08
N HIS A 92 6.61 -11.63 -7.90
CA HIS A 92 6.10 -12.17 -6.64
C HIS A 92 4.58 -11.97 -6.49
N VAL A 93 4.01 -10.82 -6.90
CA VAL A 93 2.57 -10.57 -6.78
C VAL A 93 1.77 -11.42 -7.77
N VAL A 94 2.27 -11.59 -8.99
CA VAL A 94 1.68 -12.47 -10.01
C VAL A 94 1.68 -13.93 -9.52
N ASP A 95 2.75 -14.35 -8.86
CA ASP A 95 2.93 -15.72 -8.39
C ASP A 95 2.21 -16.03 -7.06
N MET A 96 1.55 -15.05 -6.41
CA MET A 96 0.82 -15.30 -5.15
C MET A 96 -0.35 -16.27 -5.33
N PHE A 97 -1.04 -16.19 -6.46
CA PHE A 97 -2.17 -17.07 -6.77
C PHE A 97 -2.10 -17.56 -8.21
N LEU A 98 -2.33 -18.87 -8.40
CA LEU A 98 -2.29 -19.51 -9.72
C LEU A 98 -3.57 -19.29 -10.57
N SER A 99 -4.54 -18.55 -10.04
CA SER A 99 -5.82 -18.26 -10.68
C SER A 99 -5.68 -17.46 -11.98
N GLU A 100 -6.54 -17.77 -12.97
CA GLU A 100 -6.63 -17.00 -14.21
C GLU A 100 -7.21 -15.59 -13.95
N ASN A 101 -8.23 -15.49 -13.11
CA ASN A 101 -8.86 -14.21 -12.74
C ASN A 101 -7.87 -13.29 -12.04
N TRP A 102 -7.00 -13.85 -11.18
CA TRP A 102 -5.92 -13.11 -10.54
C TRP A 102 -4.96 -12.48 -11.55
N LYS A 103 -4.50 -13.27 -12.54
CA LYS A 103 -3.59 -12.77 -13.59
C LYS A 103 -4.25 -11.67 -14.44
N ARG A 104 -5.52 -11.86 -14.80
CA ARG A 104 -6.32 -10.86 -15.54
C ARG A 104 -6.47 -9.57 -14.74
N PHE A 105 -6.80 -9.68 -13.46
CA PHE A 105 -6.93 -8.54 -12.55
C PHE A 105 -5.62 -7.76 -12.41
N ILE A 106 -4.49 -8.45 -12.23
CA ILE A 106 -3.16 -7.80 -12.15
C ILE A 106 -2.83 -7.06 -13.44
N ALA A 107 -3.08 -7.68 -14.59
CA ALA A 107 -2.83 -7.04 -15.88
C ALA A 107 -3.64 -5.74 -16.02
N MET A 108 -4.92 -5.75 -15.63
CA MET A 108 -5.77 -4.56 -15.62
C MET A 108 -5.28 -3.51 -14.60
N ASN A 109 -4.86 -3.93 -13.40
CA ASN A 109 -4.32 -3.04 -12.37
C ASN A 109 -3.07 -2.30 -12.87
N PHE A 110 -2.12 -3.04 -13.47
CA PHE A 110 -0.87 -2.45 -13.99
C PHE A 110 -1.11 -1.51 -15.16
N GLN A 111 -2.13 -1.77 -15.99
CA GLN A 111 -2.53 -0.86 -17.06
C GLN A 111 -3.23 0.39 -16.53
N ALA A 112 -4.09 0.26 -15.52
CA ALA A 112 -4.81 1.39 -14.92
C ALA A 112 -3.88 2.31 -14.11
N PHE A 113 -2.88 1.74 -13.41
CA PHE A 113 -2.02 2.46 -12.48
C PHE A 113 -0.51 2.31 -12.78
N PRO A 114 -0.02 2.69 -13.98
CA PRO A 114 1.38 2.46 -14.37
C PRO A 114 2.38 3.21 -13.50
N ARG A 115 1.99 4.37 -12.95
CA ARG A 115 2.82 5.17 -12.03
C ARG A 115 2.88 4.59 -10.62
N TYR A 116 1.82 3.91 -10.18
CA TYR A 116 1.64 3.45 -8.81
C TYR A 116 1.78 1.93 -8.66
N ILE A 117 2.36 1.24 -9.66
CA ILE A 117 2.50 -0.22 -9.63
C ILE A 117 3.22 -0.70 -8.36
N ARG A 118 4.27 0.01 -7.92
CA ARG A 118 4.99 -0.36 -6.69
C ARG A 118 4.06 -0.35 -5.47
N ASP A 119 3.26 0.70 -5.31
CA ASP A 119 2.36 0.86 -4.17
C ASP A 119 1.26 -0.20 -4.21
N GLN A 120 0.69 -0.43 -5.40
CA GLN A 120 -0.28 -1.51 -5.64
C GLN A 120 0.30 -2.90 -5.30
N CYS A 121 1.54 -3.20 -5.68
CA CYS A 121 2.17 -4.46 -5.31
C CYS A 121 2.45 -4.58 -3.79
N VAL A 122 2.77 -3.48 -3.11
CA VAL A 122 2.95 -3.47 -1.65
C VAL A 122 1.62 -3.70 -0.95
N GLU A 123 0.53 -3.07 -1.42
CA GLU A 123 -0.83 -3.31 -0.94
C GLU A 123 -1.26 -4.76 -1.15
N ALA A 124 -0.99 -5.33 -2.33
CA ALA A 124 -1.28 -6.73 -2.63
C ALA A 124 -0.61 -7.66 -1.61
N LYS A 125 0.68 -7.44 -1.30
CA LYS A 125 1.40 -8.21 -0.28
C LYS A 125 0.85 -7.99 1.13
N ARG A 126 0.42 -6.78 1.44
CA ARG A 126 -0.12 -6.43 2.76
C ARG A 126 -1.45 -7.13 3.03
N TYR A 127 -2.35 -7.10 2.05
CA TYR A 127 -3.70 -7.66 2.20
C TYR A 127 -3.70 -9.18 1.96
N PHE A 128 -3.00 -9.63 0.91
CA PHE A 128 -3.06 -11.01 0.45
C PHE A 128 -1.82 -11.85 0.78
N GLY A 129 -0.89 -11.33 1.58
CA GLY A 129 0.28 -12.09 2.06
C GLY A 129 0.02 -12.89 3.35
N ILE A 130 -1.18 -12.79 3.92
CA ILE A 130 -1.57 -13.49 5.16
C ILE A 130 -2.12 -14.87 4.78
N LYS A 131 -1.77 -15.93 5.53
CA LYS A 131 -2.03 -17.34 5.17
C LYS A 131 -3.50 -17.79 5.24
N ASP A 132 -4.42 -16.96 5.73
CA ASP A 132 -5.82 -17.33 5.97
C ASP A 132 -6.77 -16.72 4.92
N ILE A 133 -6.37 -16.77 3.65
CA ILE A 133 -7.19 -16.28 2.55
C ILE A 133 -8.00 -17.44 1.99
N ASP A 134 -9.31 -17.28 2.00
CA ASP A 134 -10.22 -18.20 1.36
C ASP A 134 -10.20 -17.96 -0.15
N ILE A 135 -9.72 -18.95 -0.89
CA ILE A 135 -9.58 -18.91 -2.34
C ILE A 135 -10.96 -18.75 -3.00
N PHE A 136 -12.02 -19.35 -2.45
CA PHE A 136 -13.36 -19.27 -3.02
C PHE A 136 -13.93 -17.85 -2.94
N ILE A 137 -13.80 -17.22 -1.77
CA ILE A 137 -14.22 -15.82 -1.56
C ILE A 137 -13.37 -14.88 -2.42
N LEU A 138 -12.07 -15.15 -2.55
CA LEU A 138 -11.17 -14.38 -3.39
C LEU A 138 -11.56 -14.44 -4.87
N GLU A 139 -11.90 -15.61 -5.40
CA GLU A 139 -12.38 -15.74 -6.78
C GLU A 139 -13.63 -14.91 -7.04
N ARG A 140 -14.62 -14.99 -6.14
CA ARG A 140 -15.86 -14.21 -6.23
C ARG A 140 -15.58 -12.69 -6.15
N ALA A 141 -14.63 -12.28 -5.31
CA ALA A 141 -14.19 -10.89 -5.21
C ALA A 141 -13.49 -10.42 -6.50
N LEU A 142 -12.66 -11.27 -7.11
CA LEU A 142 -11.96 -10.99 -8.36
C LEU A 142 -12.95 -10.83 -9.52
N GLU A 143 -13.91 -11.74 -9.66
CA GLU A 143 -14.97 -11.66 -10.68
C GLU A 143 -15.74 -10.35 -10.56
N TYR A 144 -16.18 -10.01 -9.34
CA TYR A 144 -16.87 -8.74 -9.09
C TYR A 144 -16.01 -7.52 -9.47
N CYS A 145 -14.72 -7.52 -9.15
CA CYS A 145 -13.83 -6.42 -9.49
C CYS A 145 -13.56 -6.31 -11.00
N LEU A 146 -13.51 -7.44 -11.71
CA LEU A 146 -13.35 -7.50 -13.15
C LEU A 146 -14.60 -7.00 -13.87
N GLU A 147 -15.79 -7.39 -13.42
CA GLU A 147 -17.08 -6.94 -13.97
C GLU A 147 -17.30 -5.43 -13.79
N ASN A 148 -16.98 -4.91 -12.60
CA ASN A 148 -17.18 -3.49 -12.27
C ASN A 148 -16.02 -2.59 -12.69
N ASN A 149 -14.98 -3.13 -13.32
CA ASN A 149 -13.77 -2.40 -13.72
C ASN A 149 -13.15 -1.59 -12.56
N THR A 150 -13.02 -2.21 -11.39
CA THR A 150 -12.37 -1.61 -10.21
C THR A 150 -11.02 -2.27 -9.92
N PRO A 151 -10.00 -2.12 -10.79
CA PRO A 151 -8.75 -2.87 -10.71
C PRO A 151 -7.76 -2.24 -9.71
N SER A 152 -8.15 -2.07 -8.44
CA SER A 152 -7.28 -1.60 -7.35
C SER A 152 -7.22 -2.64 -6.24
N PHE A 153 -6.05 -2.89 -5.67
CA PHE A 153 -5.92 -3.86 -4.56
C PHE A 153 -6.68 -3.44 -3.31
N ALA A 154 -6.87 -2.13 -3.08
CA ALA A 154 -7.73 -1.63 -2.00
C ALA A 154 -9.19 -2.07 -2.23
N ASN A 155 -9.73 -1.81 -3.42
CA ASN A 155 -11.10 -2.21 -3.77
C ASN A 155 -11.29 -3.73 -3.71
N LEU A 156 -10.28 -4.50 -4.14
CA LEU A 156 -10.31 -5.96 -4.04
C LEU A 156 -10.35 -6.42 -2.59
N ASN A 157 -9.56 -5.82 -1.71
CA ASN A 157 -9.58 -6.13 -0.28
C ASN A 157 -10.93 -5.79 0.36
N ASP A 158 -11.51 -4.64 0.02
CA ASP A 158 -12.82 -4.23 0.54
C ASP A 158 -13.93 -5.18 0.06
N THR A 159 -13.88 -5.58 -1.21
CA THR A 159 -14.81 -6.56 -1.79
C THR A 159 -14.64 -7.95 -1.16
N TYR A 160 -13.40 -8.39 -0.94
CA TYR A 160 -13.10 -9.64 -0.24
C TYR A 160 -13.62 -9.62 1.20
N ALA A 161 -13.40 -8.53 1.94
CA ALA A 161 -13.91 -8.37 3.29
C ALA A 161 -15.45 -8.39 3.34
N TYR A 162 -16.11 -7.77 2.36
CA TYR A 162 -17.57 -7.82 2.22
C TYR A 162 -18.05 -9.26 2.02
N PHE A 163 -17.49 -10.00 1.07
CA PHE A 163 -17.90 -11.38 0.80
C PHE A 163 -17.56 -12.34 1.93
N LYS A 164 -16.46 -12.10 2.66
CA LYS A 164 -16.15 -12.85 3.87
C LYS A 164 -17.22 -12.68 4.94
N LEU A 165 -17.66 -11.45 5.18
CA LEU A 165 -18.75 -11.17 6.12
C LEU A 165 -20.09 -11.74 5.64
N GLU A 166 -20.36 -11.73 4.33
CA GLU A 166 -21.56 -12.34 3.77
C GLU A 166 -21.56 -13.86 3.97
N HIS A 167 -20.43 -14.52 3.70
CA HIS A 167 -20.27 -15.95 3.91
C HIS A 167 -20.43 -16.35 5.38
N GLU A 168 -19.82 -15.60 6.31
CA GLU A 168 -19.99 -15.81 7.76
C GLU A 168 -21.43 -15.54 8.23
N ARG A 169 -22.21 -14.71 7.51
CA ARG A 169 -23.62 -14.43 7.81
C ARG A 169 -24.57 -15.48 7.26
N GLU A 170 -24.26 -16.09 6.12
CA GLU A 170 -25.04 -17.22 5.59
C GLU A 170 -24.98 -18.43 6.53
N ASP A 171 -23.86 -18.63 7.24
CA ASP A 171 -23.72 -19.63 8.30
C ASP A 171 -24.56 -19.33 9.55
N LEU A 172 -24.92 -18.07 9.77
CA LEU A 172 -25.86 -17.66 10.81
C LEU A 172 -27.28 -17.74 10.24
N GLU A 173 -27.91 -18.91 10.33
CA GLU A 173 -29.34 -19.06 10.11
C GLU A 173 -30.09 -17.94 10.86
N ILE A 174 -30.52 -16.91 10.13
CA ILE A 174 -31.44 -15.91 10.67
C ILE A 174 -32.69 -16.71 11.03
N PRO A 175 -33.14 -16.75 12.29
CA PRO A 175 -34.39 -17.39 12.61
C PRO A 175 -35.47 -16.55 11.92
N THR A 176 -35.89 -17.00 10.74
CA THR A 176 -37.08 -16.50 10.08
C THR A 176 -38.22 -16.80 11.05
N LEU A 177 -38.75 -15.76 11.70
CA LEU A 177 -40.00 -15.86 12.42
C LEU A 177 -41.00 -16.48 11.44
N SER A 178 -41.45 -17.70 11.72
CA SER A 178 -42.36 -18.38 10.81
C SER A 178 -43.60 -17.51 10.62
N LEU A 179 -44.00 -17.29 9.37
CA LEU A 179 -45.29 -16.67 9.06
C LEU A 179 -46.47 -17.46 9.65
N ASP A 180 -46.21 -18.69 10.10
CA ASP A 180 -47.16 -19.62 10.69
C ASP A 180 -47.34 -19.43 12.21
N TYR A 181 -46.75 -18.39 12.83
CA TYR A 181 -46.99 -18.09 14.23
C TYR A 181 -48.45 -17.69 14.48
N LYS A 182 -49.29 -18.71 14.69
CA LYS A 182 -50.65 -18.62 15.24
C LYS A 182 -50.60 -18.67 16.77
N GLY A 183 -49.60 -18.03 17.39
CA GLY A 183 -49.61 -17.87 18.84
C GLY A 183 -50.76 -16.95 19.20
N GLY A 184 -51.71 -17.43 20.00
CA GLY A 184 -52.81 -16.61 20.51
C GLY A 184 -52.23 -15.42 21.25
N HIS A 185 -52.26 -14.23 20.63
CA HIS A 185 -51.83 -13.01 21.28
C HIS A 185 -52.70 -12.83 22.53
N LYS A 186 -52.09 -12.77 23.71
CA LYS A 186 -52.79 -12.23 24.88
C LYS A 186 -53.18 -10.80 24.51
N PRO A 187 -54.47 -10.44 24.51
CA PRO A 187 -54.88 -9.09 24.15
C PRO A 187 -54.15 -8.13 25.08
N LEU A 188 -53.45 -7.16 24.49
CA LEU A 188 -52.86 -6.05 25.24
C LEU A 188 -54.01 -5.38 26.01
N SER A 189 -53.87 -5.27 27.32
CA SER A 189 -54.85 -4.56 28.17
C SER A 189 -54.73 -3.06 27.88
N VAL A 190 -55.39 -2.63 26.81
CA VAL A 190 -55.47 -1.21 26.47
C VAL A 190 -56.60 -0.61 27.29
N THR A 191 -56.29 0.39 28.09
CA THR A 191 -57.30 1.18 28.80
C THR A 191 -58.01 2.06 27.78
N THR A 192 -59.22 1.67 27.39
CA THR A 192 -60.11 2.51 26.59
C THR A 192 -60.65 3.63 27.48
N ARG A 193 -60.34 4.88 27.14
CA ARG A 193 -60.96 6.05 27.79
C ARG A 193 -62.37 6.22 27.25
N ASP A 194 -63.30 6.59 28.13
CA ASP A 194 -64.68 6.86 27.75
C ASP A 194 -64.74 8.08 26.80
N LEU A 195 -65.59 7.98 25.77
CA LEU A 195 -65.84 9.03 24.77
C LEU A 195 -66.28 10.37 25.39
N SER A 196 -66.84 10.34 26.59
CA SER A 196 -67.21 11.53 27.36
C SER A 196 -66.02 12.45 27.64
N VAL A 197 -64.82 11.91 27.86
CA VAL A 197 -63.59 12.71 28.06
C VAL A 197 -63.25 13.55 26.82
N TYR A 198 -63.45 13.00 25.62
CA TYR A 198 -63.21 13.74 24.38
C TYR A 198 -64.26 14.82 24.15
N LYS A 199 -65.53 14.57 24.52
CA LYS A 199 -66.61 15.55 24.39
C LYS A 199 -66.38 16.77 25.29
N GLU A 200 -65.91 16.56 26.52
CA GLU A 200 -65.57 17.64 27.44
C GLU A 200 -64.43 18.52 26.92
N ILE A 201 -63.36 17.91 26.40
CA ILE A 201 -62.22 18.64 25.81
C ILE A 201 -62.69 19.49 24.63
N ILE A 202 -63.51 18.94 23.74
CA ILE A 202 -64.01 19.65 22.56
C ILE A 202 -64.98 20.78 22.96
N SER A 203 -65.83 20.55 23.97
CA SER A 203 -66.74 21.59 24.46
C SER A 203 -66.01 22.73 25.18
N SER A 204 -64.92 22.43 25.88
CA SER A 204 -64.10 23.41 26.59
C SER A 204 -63.32 24.32 25.65
N GLN A 205 -62.94 23.82 24.46
CA GLN A 205 -62.27 24.64 23.43
C GLN A 205 -63.23 25.56 22.65
N ARG A 206 -64.55 25.36 22.76
CA ARG A 206 -65.54 26.15 22.02
C ARG A 206 -66.07 27.38 22.79
N ASN A 207 -65.73 27.48 24.08
CA ASN A 207 -66.13 28.57 24.97
C ASN A 207 -64.96 29.52 25.35
N GLN A 208 -63.91 29.57 24.52
CA GLN A 208 -62.87 30.62 24.55
C GLN A 208 -63.00 31.55 23.35
#